data_AF-A0A257R147-F1
#
_entry.id   AF-A0A257R147-F1
#
_cell.length_a   1.000
_cell.length_b   1.000
_cell.length_c   1.000
_cell.angle_alpha   90.00
_cell.angle_beta   90.00
_cell.angle_gamma   90.00
#
_symmetry.space_group_name_H-M   'P 1'
#
loop_
_entity.id
_entity.type
_entity.pdbx_description
1 polymer ?
#
loop_
_entity_poly.entity_id
_entity_poly.type
_entity_poly.pdbx_seq_one_letter_code
_entity_poly.pdbx_strand_id
1 'polypeptide(L)'
;MAWRFHGRARVSARNPEAFGVCDRCGIWYNLNDLRFQYDWRGNRLMNLNFRVCHRCYDKPFEHYRPIIVPPDPVPQRNPRPDLYAPFMATLVSDTLGGDVQDTLGGFVQSVPPAIPPLSNAGPTPTGIVTTQYADDYEITAPDGGPVILIPE
;
A
#
# COMPACT_ATOMS: atom_id res chain seq x y z
N MET A 1 60.18 24.54 -25.59
CA MET A 1 59.18 25.08 -24.64
C MET A 1 58.03 25.62 -25.46
N ALA A 2 56.83 25.04 -25.32
CA ALA A 2 55.66 25.52 -26.05
C ALA A 2 54.97 26.61 -25.20
N TRP A 3 55.03 27.86 -25.67
CA TRP A 3 54.39 29.02 -25.03
C TRP A 3 52.89 29.01 -25.35
N ARG A 4 52.14 28.10 -24.71
CA ARG A 4 50.68 28.16 -24.67
C ARG A 4 50.25 28.50 -23.24
N PHE A 5 49.22 29.30 -23.08
CA PHE A 5 48.71 29.60 -21.74
C PHE A 5 48.00 28.34 -21.18
N HIS A 6 48.59 27.71 -20.17
CA HIS A 6 48.10 26.45 -19.59
C HIS A 6 47.18 26.63 -18.37
N GLY A 7 46.73 27.86 -18.10
CA GLY A 7 45.85 28.16 -16.96
C GLY A 7 46.49 27.79 -15.62
N ARG A 8 45.87 26.84 -14.89
CA ARG A 8 46.36 26.30 -13.61
C ARG A 8 47.06 24.94 -13.76
N ALA A 9 47.18 24.44 -14.99
CA ALA A 9 47.85 23.17 -15.26
C ALA A 9 49.38 23.34 -15.23
N ARG A 10 50.07 22.34 -14.67
CA ARG A 10 51.53 22.27 -14.55
C ARG A 10 52.09 21.34 -15.62
N VAL A 11 53.22 21.74 -16.20
CA VAL A 11 54.00 20.91 -17.15
C VAL A 11 55.30 20.50 -16.49
N SER A 12 55.57 19.20 -16.45
CA SER A 12 56.86 18.66 -16.03
C SER A 12 57.43 17.79 -17.15
N ALA A 13 58.69 18.01 -17.51
CA ALA A 13 59.39 17.20 -18.50
C ALA A 13 59.75 15.81 -17.95
N ARG A 14 59.90 15.67 -16.62
CA ARG A 14 60.28 14.42 -15.96
C ARG A 14 59.07 13.54 -15.65
N ASN A 15 57.95 14.16 -15.29
CA ASN A 15 56.70 13.49 -14.95
C ASN A 15 55.56 14.13 -15.75
N PRO A 16 55.38 13.77 -17.04
CA PRO A 16 54.32 14.33 -17.85
C PRO A 16 52.96 13.82 -17.35
N GLU A 17 52.04 14.74 -17.08
CA GLU A 17 50.65 14.43 -16.73
C GLU A 17 49.73 14.97 -17.83
N ALA A 18 48.62 14.26 -18.09
CA ALA A 18 47.63 14.71 -19.06
C ALA A 18 46.93 15.99 -18.56
N PHE A 19 46.63 16.91 -19.48
CA PHE A 19 45.77 18.05 -19.20
C PHE A 19 44.31 17.67 -19.25
N GLY A 20 43.51 18.32 -18.40
CA GLY A 20 42.06 18.26 -18.43
C GLY A 20 41.46 19.63 -18.17
N VAL A 21 40.21 19.79 -18.54
CA VAL A 21 39.43 20.99 -18.27
C VAL A 21 38.39 20.67 -17.21
N CYS A 22 38.19 21.58 -16.25
CA CYS A 22 37.11 21.45 -15.28
C CYS A 22 35.78 21.84 -15.93
N ASP A 23 34.79 20.94 -15.91
CA ASP A 23 33.50 21.13 -16.60
C ASP A 23 32.67 22.31 -16.04
N ARG A 24 32.91 22.74 -14.79
CA ARG A 24 32.18 23.84 -14.15
C ARG A 24 32.79 25.21 -14.38
N CYS A 25 34.12 25.33 -14.22
CA CYS A 25 34.80 26.63 -14.29
C CYS A 25 35.55 26.86 -15.61
N GLY A 26 35.70 25.84 -16.46
CA GLY A 26 36.38 25.93 -17.76
C GLY A 26 37.89 26.13 -17.69
N ILE A 27 38.48 26.15 -16.49
CA ILE A 27 39.93 26.33 -16.31
C ILE A 27 40.65 25.01 -16.50
N TRP A 28 41.86 25.09 -17.05
CA TRP A 28 42.75 23.97 -17.30
C TRP A 28 43.46 23.55 -16.01
N TYR A 29 43.43 22.25 -15.72
CA TYR A 29 44.10 21.59 -14.60
C TYR A 29 44.80 20.32 -15.10
N ASN A 30 45.60 19.69 -14.26
CA ASN A 30 46.10 18.35 -14.55
C ASN A 30 44.97 17.34 -14.33
N LEU A 31 44.90 16.30 -15.16
CA LEU A 31 43.84 15.30 -15.12
C LEU A 31 43.77 14.56 -13.77
N ASN A 32 44.91 14.46 -13.08
CA ASN A 32 45.06 13.89 -11.75
C ASN A 32 44.43 14.76 -10.64
N ASP A 33 44.39 16.09 -10.84
CA ASP A 33 43.81 17.02 -9.86
C ASP A 33 42.28 17.13 -10.02
N LEU A 34 41.73 16.65 -11.13
CA LEU A 34 40.31 16.62 -11.43
C LEU A 34 39.66 15.37 -10.82
N ARG A 35 38.51 15.54 -10.18
CA ARG A 35 37.74 14.46 -9.55
C ARG A 35 36.39 14.31 -10.23
N PHE A 36 35.88 13.08 -10.28
CA PHE A 36 34.53 12.85 -10.75
C PHE A 36 33.50 13.37 -9.75
N GLN A 37 32.50 14.11 -10.25
CA GLN A 37 31.36 14.54 -9.45
C GLN A 37 30.36 13.38 -9.29
N TYR A 38 29.97 13.15 -8.05
CA TYR A 38 28.95 12.16 -7.70
C TYR A 38 27.68 12.86 -7.25
N ASP A 39 26.55 12.19 -7.48
CA ASP A 39 25.25 12.60 -6.97
C ASP A 39 24.38 11.39 -6.63
N TRP A 40 23.37 11.59 -5.79
CA TRP A 40 22.45 10.52 -5.41
C TRP A 40 21.52 10.20 -6.58
N ARG A 41 21.50 8.92 -6.98
CA ARG A 41 20.53 8.38 -7.95
C ARG A 41 19.88 7.17 -7.30
N GLY A 42 18.78 7.43 -6.60
CA GLY A 42 18.16 6.46 -5.71
C GLY A 42 19.03 6.25 -4.47
N ASN A 43 19.20 4.99 -4.04
CA ASN A 43 19.87 4.67 -2.79
C ASN A 43 21.41 4.55 -2.89
N ARG A 44 22.01 4.93 -4.02
CA ARG A 44 23.47 4.89 -4.23
C ARG A 44 23.97 6.19 -4.86
N LEU A 45 25.22 6.55 -4.56
CA LEU A 45 25.93 7.58 -5.30
C LEU A 45 26.29 7.03 -6.68
N MET A 46 26.01 7.80 -7.73
CA MET A 46 26.43 7.48 -9.08
C MET A 46 27.33 8.59 -9.62
N ASN A 47 28.33 8.19 -10.40
CA ASN A 47 29.20 9.12 -11.11
C ASN A 47 28.39 9.80 -12.22
N LEU A 48 28.39 11.13 -12.27
CA LEU A 48 27.74 11.91 -13.33
C LEU A 48 28.59 12.03 -14.60
N ASN A 49 29.81 11.48 -14.58
CA ASN A 49 30.85 11.61 -15.61
C ASN A 49 31.32 13.05 -15.85
N PHE A 50 31.06 13.96 -14.90
CA PHE A 50 31.65 15.30 -14.89
C PHE A 50 32.95 15.29 -14.08
N ARG A 51 34.00 15.89 -14.63
CA ARG A 51 35.28 16.08 -13.94
C ARG A 51 35.42 17.53 -13.48
N VAL A 52 35.57 17.70 -12.17
CA VAL A 52 35.60 19.00 -11.50
C VAL A 52 36.86 19.17 -10.66
N CYS A 53 37.33 20.41 -10.56
CA CYS A 53 38.46 20.75 -9.68
C CYS A 53 38.01 20.80 -8.21
N HIS A 54 38.96 20.74 -7.27
CA HIS A 54 38.68 20.69 -5.83
C HIS A 54 37.74 21.79 -5.33
N ARG A 55 37.86 23.03 -5.85
CA ARG A 55 37.01 24.16 -5.44
C ARG A 55 35.56 24.04 -5.93
N CYS A 56 35.34 23.41 -7.07
CA CYS A 56 34.02 23.23 -7.68
C CYS A 56 33.39 21.89 -7.33
N TYR A 57 34.07 21.07 -6.51
CA TYR A 57 33.57 19.78 -6.08
C TYR A 57 32.50 20.00 -5.00
N ASP A 58 31.26 19.69 -5.35
CA ASP A 58 30.12 19.89 -4.46
C ASP A 58 29.82 18.61 -3.66
N LYS A 59 29.42 18.76 -2.40
CA LYS A 59 28.87 17.65 -1.61
C LYS A 59 27.50 17.27 -2.20
N PRO A 60 27.24 15.98 -2.48
CA PRO A 60 25.95 15.55 -3.00
C PRO A 60 24.82 15.83 -2.00
N PHE A 61 23.67 16.23 -2.52
CA PHE A 61 22.55 16.69 -1.69
C PHE A 61 21.77 15.52 -1.10
N GLU A 62 21.69 15.43 0.22
CA GLU A 62 21.13 14.26 0.91
C GLU A 62 19.61 14.09 0.69
N HIS A 63 18.87 15.15 0.34
CA HIS A 63 17.44 15.04 0.05
C HIS A 63 17.14 14.35 -1.29
N TYR A 64 18.14 14.16 -2.16
CA TYR A 64 17.98 13.30 -3.35
C TYR A 64 18.04 11.80 -3.01
N ARG A 65 18.40 11.46 -1.77
CA ARG A 65 18.31 10.09 -1.28
C ARG A 65 16.84 9.77 -0.95
N PRO A 66 16.27 8.68 -1.47
CA PRO A 66 14.90 8.30 -1.17
C PRO A 66 14.79 7.90 0.31
N ILE A 67 13.68 8.28 0.94
CA ILE A 67 13.30 7.77 2.26
C ILE A 67 12.84 6.32 2.07
N ILE A 68 13.49 5.39 2.75
CA ILE A 68 13.09 3.98 2.76
C ILE A 68 12.01 3.84 3.83
N VAL A 69 10.76 3.80 3.39
CA VAL A 69 9.59 3.59 4.27
C VAL A 69 9.52 2.08 4.59
N PRO A 70 9.18 1.69 5.84
CA PRO A 70 8.85 0.30 6.14
C PRO A 70 7.67 -0.18 5.29
N PRO A 71 7.44 -1.51 5.19
CA PRO A 71 6.21 -2.02 4.59
C PRO A 71 4.98 -1.48 5.34
N ASP A 72 3.89 -1.31 4.60
CA ASP A 72 2.61 -0.93 5.19
C ASP A 72 2.18 -1.95 6.27
N PRO A 73 1.47 -1.52 7.31
CA PRO A 73 0.93 -2.45 8.29
C PRO A 73 -0.05 -3.41 7.62
N VAL A 74 -0.12 -4.63 8.14
CA VAL A 74 -1.13 -5.60 7.70
C VAL A 74 -2.55 -5.04 7.94
N PRO A 75 -3.50 -5.22 6.99
CA PRO A 75 -4.87 -4.79 7.19
C PRO A 75 -5.50 -5.45 8.42
N GLN A 76 -6.28 -4.68 9.19
CA GLN A 76 -6.96 -5.21 10.36
C GLN A 76 -8.09 -6.15 9.95
N ARG A 77 -8.14 -7.35 10.54
CA ARG A 77 -9.22 -8.31 10.30
C ARG A 77 -10.51 -7.79 10.94
N ASN A 78 -11.61 -7.81 10.18
CA ASN A 78 -12.93 -7.32 10.60
C ASN A 78 -12.90 -5.84 11.03
N PRO A 79 -12.63 -4.91 10.08
CA PRO A 79 -12.75 -3.49 10.37
C PRO A 79 -14.18 -3.21 10.80
N ARG A 80 -14.37 -2.71 12.02
CA ARG A 80 -15.70 -2.36 12.51
C ARG A 80 -16.07 -1.00 11.90
N PRO A 81 -17.02 -0.95 10.94
CA PRO A 81 -17.43 0.30 10.34
C PRO A 81 -18.13 1.16 11.39
N ASP A 82 -17.94 2.48 11.28
CA ASP A 82 -18.66 3.44 12.11
C ASP A 82 -20.14 3.49 11.67
N LEU A 83 -21.01 3.84 12.62
CA LEU A 83 -22.47 3.92 12.44
C LEU A 83 -22.93 5.17 11.68
N TYR A 84 -22.01 5.90 11.02
CA TYR A 84 -22.39 7.03 10.16
C TYR A 84 -22.91 6.60 8.77
N ALA A 85 -22.76 5.33 8.38
CA ALA A 85 -23.29 4.79 7.12
C ALA A 85 -24.83 4.86 6.97
N PRO A 86 -25.67 4.52 7.96
CA PRO A 86 -27.14 4.56 7.77
C PRO A 86 -27.72 5.97 7.61
N PHE A 87 -27.00 7.04 7.97
CA PHE A 87 -27.51 8.41 7.82
C PHE A 87 -27.26 9.03 6.43
N MET A 88 -26.35 8.47 5.62
CA MET A 88 -26.04 9.00 4.28
C MET A 88 -26.64 8.15 3.15
N ALA A 89 -27.02 6.90 3.42
CA ALA A 89 -27.58 5.98 2.42
C ALA A 89 -29.08 6.21 2.13
N THR A 90 -29.81 6.88 3.03
CA THR A 90 -31.27 6.98 2.97
C THR A 90 -31.78 8.13 2.07
N LEU A 91 -30.91 8.92 1.45
CA LEU A 91 -31.33 10.09 0.63
C LEU A 91 -31.15 9.88 -0.89
N VAL A 92 -30.72 8.70 -1.35
CA VAL A 92 -30.38 8.47 -2.78
C VAL A 92 -31.35 7.52 -3.51
N SER A 93 -32.28 6.85 -2.83
CA SER A 93 -33.16 5.85 -3.46
C SER A 93 -34.56 6.33 -3.85
N ASP A 94 -35.00 7.52 -3.46
CA ASP A 94 -36.42 7.90 -3.59
C ASP A 94 -36.77 8.77 -4.81
N THR A 95 -35.82 9.14 -5.67
CA THR A 95 -36.11 10.12 -6.75
C THR A 95 -36.12 9.60 -8.19
N LEU A 96 -35.86 8.33 -8.50
CA LEU A 96 -35.98 7.82 -9.88
C LEU A 96 -36.53 6.38 -9.96
N GLY A 97 -37.85 6.27 -9.83
CA GLY A 97 -38.78 5.46 -10.64
C GLY A 97 -38.52 3.96 -10.87
N GLY A 98 -39.46 3.13 -10.42
CA GLY A 98 -39.64 1.76 -10.93
C GLY A 98 -40.55 0.89 -10.06
N ASP A 99 -41.81 0.76 -10.47
CA ASP A 99 -42.94 0.10 -9.79
C ASP A 99 -42.81 -1.44 -9.65
N VAL A 100 -43.31 -2.03 -8.53
CA VAL A 100 -44.19 -3.23 -8.51
C VAL A 100 -45.08 -3.26 -7.23
N GLN A 101 -46.39 -3.05 -7.47
CA GLN A 101 -47.64 -3.55 -6.84
C GLN A 101 -47.53 -4.38 -5.54
N ASP A 102 -48.17 -4.01 -4.42
CA ASP A 102 -49.62 -4.01 -4.10
C ASP A 102 -50.28 -5.42 -4.04
N THR A 103 -50.53 -5.94 -2.84
CA THR A 103 -51.75 -6.72 -2.55
C THR A 103 -52.11 -6.66 -1.06
N LEU A 104 -53.19 -5.95 -0.76
CA LEU A 104 -53.90 -5.99 0.51
C LEU A 104 -54.38 -7.42 0.84
N GLY A 105 -53.77 -8.01 1.87
CA GLY A 105 -54.30 -9.15 2.61
C GLY A 105 -54.26 -8.82 4.10
N GLY A 106 -55.36 -8.29 4.62
CA GLY A 106 -55.44 -7.75 5.97
C GLY A 106 -55.30 -8.78 7.08
N PHE A 107 -54.88 -8.30 8.25
CA PHE A 107 -55.34 -8.85 9.52
C PHE A 107 -55.64 -7.70 10.48
N VAL A 108 -56.93 -7.39 10.60
CA VAL A 108 -57.48 -6.54 11.66
C VAL A 108 -57.80 -7.43 12.86
N GLN A 109 -57.13 -7.11 13.97
CA GLN A 109 -57.50 -7.21 15.40
C GLN A 109 -58.03 -8.53 15.98
N SER A 110 -57.46 -8.90 17.14
CA SER A 110 -58.28 -9.21 18.32
C SER A 110 -57.55 -8.84 19.61
N VAL A 111 -58.07 -7.85 20.31
CA VAL A 111 -57.76 -7.59 21.73
C VAL A 111 -58.20 -8.81 22.55
N PRO A 112 -57.35 -9.42 23.38
CA PRO A 112 -57.75 -10.57 24.18
C PRO A 112 -58.61 -10.14 25.38
N PRO A 113 -59.71 -10.85 25.72
CA PRO A 113 -60.46 -10.59 26.93
C PRO A 113 -59.72 -11.09 28.17
N ALA A 114 -59.75 -10.29 29.23
CA ALA A 114 -59.19 -10.58 30.54
C ALA A 114 -59.90 -11.76 31.25
N ILE A 115 -59.15 -12.53 32.06
CA ILE A 115 -59.50 -13.15 33.38
C ILE A 115 -58.25 -13.87 33.96
N PRO A 116 -58.10 -14.01 35.30
CA PRO A 116 -56.85 -13.71 36.03
C PRO A 116 -56.17 -14.96 36.70
N PRO A 117 -55.36 -14.89 37.78
CA PRO A 117 -53.97 -15.38 37.78
C PRO A 117 -53.70 -16.61 38.68
N LEU A 118 -52.39 -16.97 38.74
CA LEU A 118 -51.67 -17.98 39.55
C LEU A 118 -51.52 -19.37 38.88
N SER A 119 -50.35 -20.02 38.84
CA SER A 119 -49.11 -19.86 39.61
C SER A 119 -47.91 -20.49 38.88
N ASN A 120 -46.74 -19.86 39.08
CA ASN A 120 -45.39 -20.42 39.05
C ASN A 120 -44.88 -21.14 37.78
N ALA A 121 -44.33 -20.36 36.85
CA ALA A 121 -43.10 -20.73 36.14
C ALA A 121 -42.35 -19.44 35.77
N GLY A 122 -41.17 -19.24 36.37
CA GLY A 122 -40.27 -18.12 36.04
C GLY A 122 -39.66 -18.26 34.64
N PRO A 123 -39.15 -17.17 34.02
CA PRO A 123 -39.34 -16.98 32.59
C PRO A 123 -38.05 -17.06 31.72
N THR A 124 -38.20 -17.73 30.57
CA THR A 124 -37.87 -17.26 29.19
C THR A 124 -36.39 -17.19 28.70
N PRO A 125 -36.12 -17.13 27.37
CA PRO A 125 -35.86 -18.33 26.54
C PRO A 125 -34.76 -18.09 25.46
N THR A 126 -34.74 -18.94 24.41
CA THR A 126 -34.28 -18.68 23.02
C THR A 126 -32.83 -18.97 22.63
N GLY A 127 -32.70 -19.95 21.72
CA GLY A 127 -32.21 -19.67 20.36
C GLY A 127 -30.70 -19.55 20.20
N ILE A 128 -30.00 -20.68 20.27
CA ILE A 128 -28.64 -20.80 19.75
C ILE A 128 -28.75 -20.96 18.22
N VAL A 129 -28.58 -19.87 17.47
CA VAL A 129 -28.19 -19.94 16.05
C VAL A 129 -26.67 -19.91 16.02
N THR A 130 -26.06 -21.10 16.05
CA THR A 130 -24.64 -21.30 15.78
C THR A 130 -24.32 -21.00 14.33
N THR A 131 -23.34 -20.12 14.13
CA THR A 131 -22.52 -20.05 12.92
C THR A 131 -21.75 -21.36 12.76
N GLN A 132 -21.95 -22.09 11.67
CA GLN A 132 -21.04 -23.14 11.20
C GLN A 132 -20.82 -22.84 9.71
N TYR A 133 -19.74 -22.13 9.36
CA TYR A 133 -18.47 -22.71 8.90
C TYR A 133 -18.74 -23.88 7.93
N ALA A 134 -18.73 -23.56 6.63
CA ALA A 134 -18.80 -24.52 5.56
C ALA A 134 -17.41 -25.15 5.41
N ASP A 135 -17.24 -26.34 5.97
CA ASP A 135 -16.30 -27.36 5.53
C ASP A 135 -17.08 -28.69 5.55
N ASP A 136 -16.71 -29.60 4.65
CA ASP A 136 -17.25 -30.97 4.46
C ASP A 136 -18.35 -31.09 3.39
N TYR A 137 -17.93 -31.32 2.14
CA TYR A 137 -18.81 -31.88 1.11
C TYR A 137 -18.80 -33.41 1.23
N GLU A 138 -19.77 -33.98 1.93
CA GLU A 138 -20.11 -35.39 1.77
C GLU A 138 -20.97 -35.54 0.52
N ILE A 139 -20.41 -36.15 -0.54
CA ILE A 139 -21.21 -36.62 -1.68
C ILE A 139 -21.91 -37.90 -1.25
N THR A 140 -23.19 -37.82 -0.92
CA THR A 140 -24.03 -38.99 -0.67
C THR A 140 -24.60 -39.49 -2.00
N ALA A 141 -24.40 -40.78 -2.30
CA ALA A 141 -25.15 -41.46 -3.36
C ALA A 141 -26.65 -41.53 -2.95
N PRO A 142 -27.59 -41.56 -3.91
CA PRO A 142 -29.04 -41.44 -3.62
C PRO A 142 -29.67 -42.58 -2.80
N ASP A 143 -28.89 -43.57 -2.37
CA ASP A 143 -29.35 -44.74 -1.63
C ASP A 143 -28.35 -44.99 -0.49
N GLY A 144 -28.64 -44.42 0.68
CA GLY A 144 -27.71 -44.19 1.80
C GLY A 144 -27.09 -45.42 2.45
N GLY A 145 -26.02 -45.95 1.86
CA GLY A 145 -25.06 -46.86 2.49
C GLY A 145 -23.63 -46.28 2.49
N PRO A 146 -22.76 -46.62 3.47
CA PRO A 146 -21.41 -46.06 3.56
C PRO A 146 -20.43 -46.71 2.55
N VAL A 147 -19.60 -45.89 1.89
CA VAL A 147 -18.54 -46.32 0.96
C VAL A 147 -17.22 -46.50 1.74
N ILE A 148 -16.63 -47.69 1.67
CA ILE A 148 -15.30 -48.01 2.21
C ILE A 148 -14.26 -47.77 1.12
N LEU A 149 -13.31 -46.85 1.32
CA LEU A 149 -12.15 -46.69 0.44
C LEU A 149 -10.93 -47.42 1.02
N ILE A 150 -10.39 -48.36 0.24
CA ILE A 150 -9.11 -49.06 0.49
C ILE A 150 -8.00 -48.18 -0.12
N PRO A 151 -6.89 -47.88 0.58
CA PRO A 151 -5.79 -47.11 0.01
C PRO A 151 -4.82 -48.01 -0.79
N GLU A 152 -4.41 -47.55 -1.97
CA GLU A 152 -3.13 -47.90 -2.63
C GLU A 152 -2.06 -46.87 -2.28
#